data_AF-A0A8H4XAH3-F1
#
_entry.id   AF-A0A8H4XAH3-F1
#
_cell.length_a   1.000
_cell.length_b   1.000
_cell.length_c   1.000
_cell.angle_alpha   90.00
_cell.angle_beta   90.00
_cell.angle_gamma   90.00
#
_symmetry.space_group_name_H-M   'P 1'
#
loop_
_entity.id
_entity.type
_entity.pdbx_description
1 polymer ?
#
loop_
_entity_poly.entity_id
_entity_poly.type
_entity_poly.pdbx_seq_one_letter_code
_entity_poly.pdbx_strand_id
1 'polypeptide(L)'
;MENPQHSHHLSAFLQIKHIPVFIGFTLGVAILHFILTCFYNVYFHPLRKFPGPKLAAATGLVFFYKLIRGEEVTWETETHKKYGEIVRLGPDRLSYVTPQAWKDISGPGVGKRLENTKDPSTLGPDIHGVATKGLCTGV
;
A
#
# COMPACT_ATOMS: atom_id res chain seq x y z
N MET A 1 28.70 41.42 -43.63
CA MET A 1 29.22 41.20 -42.27
C MET A 1 28.02 40.94 -41.39
N GLU A 2 27.55 39.69 -41.37
CA GLU A 2 26.36 39.28 -40.62
C GLU A 2 26.78 38.94 -39.19
N ASN A 3 26.16 39.61 -38.21
CA ASN A 3 26.57 39.59 -36.82
C ASN A 3 26.16 38.25 -36.14
N PRO A 4 27.12 37.41 -35.70
CA PRO A 4 26.85 36.06 -35.20
C PRO A 4 26.21 36.01 -33.79
N GLN A 5 25.95 37.15 -33.14
CA GLN A 5 25.48 37.18 -31.74
C GLN A 5 23.97 36.95 -31.57
N HIS A 6 23.13 37.07 -32.60
CA HIS A 6 21.66 37.02 -32.43
C HIS A 6 21.05 35.60 -32.47
N SER A 7 21.74 34.62 -33.07
CA SER A 7 21.20 33.26 -33.29
C SER A 7 21.04 32.43 -32.01
N HIS A 8 21.87 32.68 -30.99
CA HIS A 8 21.86 31.91 -29.73
C HIS A 8 20.66 32.25 -28.82
N HIS A 9 20.14 33.47 -28.88
CA HIS A 9 18.98 33.87 -28.07
C HIS A 9 17.68 33.25 -28.59
N LEU A 10 17.52 33.14 -29.92
CA LEU A 10 16.30 32.60 -30.54
C LEU A 10 16.11 31.10 -30.25
N SER A 11 17.19 30.30 -30.22
CA SER A 11 17.13 28.88 -29.84
C SER A 11 16.79 28.67 -28.37
N ALA A 12 17.28 29.54 -27.47
CA ALA A 12 16.98 29.48 -26.04
C ALA A 12 15.52 29.86 -25.74
N PHE A 13 14.97 30.89 -26.41
CA PHE A 13 13.57 31.27 -26.27
C PHE A 13 12.60 30.21 -26.82
N LEU A 14 12.98 29.50 -27.87
CA LEU A 14 12.22 28.36 -28.39
C LEU A 14 12.17 27.20 -27.39
N GLN A 15 13.29 26.88 -26.74
CA GLN A 15 13.36 25.82 -25.71
C GLN A 15 12.42 26.11 -24.52
N ILE A 16 12.32 27.35 -24.05
CA ILE A 16 11.50 27.72 -22.88
C ILE A 16 10.00 27.52 -23.13
N LYS A 17 9.53 27.73 -24.37
CA LYS A 17 8.11 27.56 -24.72
C LYS A 17 7.65 26.11 -24.67
N HIS A 18 8.55 25.14 -24.84
CA HIS A 18 8.21 23.71 -24.81
C HIS A 18 8.18 23.12 -23.39
N ILE A 19 8.87 23.72 -22.42
CA ILE A 19 8.92 23.28 -21.01
C ILE A 19 7.52 23.10 -20.38
N PRO A 20 6.58 24.07 -20.45
CA PRO A 20 5.25 23.90 -19.85
C PRO A 20 4.42 22.82 -20.54
N VAL A 21 4.63 22.59 -21.83
CA VAL A 21 3.97 21.51 -22.59
C VAL A 21 4.46 20.14 -22.12
N PHE A 22 5.78 19.99 -21.91
CA PHE A 22 6.35 18.78 -21.33
C PHE A 22 5.86 18.53 -19.90
N ILE A 23 5.76 19.57 -19.06
CA ILE A 23 5.22 19.46 -17.69
C ILE A 23 3.75 19.05 -17.72
N GLY A 24 2.94 19.66 -18.59
CA GLY A 24 1.54 19.29 -18.75
C GLY A 24 1.37 17.85 -19.22
N PHE A 25 2.21 17.40 -20.16
CA PHE A 25 2.19 16.03 -20.67
C PHE A 25 2.56 15.01 -19.59
N THR A 26 3.63 15.24 -18.83
CA THR A 26 4.04 14.33 -17.75
C THR A 26 2.99 14.25 -16.63
N LEU A 27 2.40 15.39 -16.25
CA LEU A 27 1.28 15.42 -15.29
C LEU A 27 0.06 14.67 -15.83
N GLY A 28 -0.29 14.85 -17.10
CA GLY A 28 -1.40 14.14 -17.74
C GLY A 28 -1.21 12.62 -17.74
N VAL A 29 0.00 12.15 -18.09
CA VAL A 29 0.35 10.73 -18.06
C VAL A 29 0.31 10.18 -16.64
N ALA A 30 0.83 10.91 -15.65
CA ALA A 30 0.80 10.49 -14.25
C ALA A 30 -0.63 10.33 -13.71
N ILE A 31 -1.52 11.28 -14.02
CA ILE A 31 -2.94 11.22 -13.65
C ILE A 31 -3.61 10.02 -14.32
N LEU A 32 -3.38 9.81 -15.62
CA LEU A 32 -3.93 8.67 -16.34
C LEU A 32 -3.47 7.34 -15.76
N HIS A 33 -2.18 7.22 -15.44
CA HIS A 33 -1.61 6.02 -14.81
C HIS A 33 -2.23 5.75 -13.43
N PHE A 34 -2.45 6.80 -12.64
CA PHE A 34 -3.11 6.68 -11.33
C PHE A 34 -4.55 6.19 -11.45
N ILE A 35 -5.31 6.76 -12.39
CA ILE A 35 -6.69 6.36 -12.68
C ILE A 35 -6.72 4.90 -13.14
N LEU A 36 -5.87 4.50 -14.09
CA LEU A 36 -5.79 3.13 -14.59
C LEU A 36 -5.46 2.13 -13.47
N THR A 37 -4.52 2.47 -12.60
CA THR A 37 -4.16 1.62 -11.45
C THR A 37 -5.32 1.47 -10.48
N CYS A 38 -6.05 2.55 -10.21
CA CYS A 38 -7.24 2.55 -9.37
C CYS A 38 -8.34 1.65 -9.96
N PHE A 39 -8.61 1.76 -11.28
CA PHE A 39 -9.55 0.89 -11.99
C PHE A 39 -9.10 -0.58 -11.95
N TYR A 40 -7.82 -0.87 -12.19
CA TYR A 40 -7.28 -2.22 -12.13
C TYR A 40 -7.49 -2.85 -10.74
N ASN A 41 -7.21 -2.10 -9.67
CA ASN A 41 -7.33 -2.55 -8.28
C ASN A 41 -8.79 -2.85 -7.86
N VAL A 42 -9.77 -2.21 -8.48
CA VAL A 42 -11.19 -2.48 -8.23
C VAL A 42 -11.68 -3.70 -9.02
N TYR A 43 -11.35 -3.78 -10.31
CA TYR A 43 -12.03 -4.70 -11.23
C TYR A 43 -11.27 -6.01 -11.46
N PHE A 44 -9.95 -5.96 -11.61
CA PHE A 44 -9.12 -7.12 -11.98
C PHE A 44 -8.34 -7.70 -10.79
N HIS A 45 -8.38 -7.04 -9.64
CA HIS A 45 -7.65 -7.52 -8.48
C HIS A 45 -8.23 -8.85 -7.94
N PRO A 46 -7.40 -9.87 -7.67
CA PRO A 46 -7.85 -11.17 -7.18
C PRO A 46 -8.61 -11.09 -5.84
N LEU A 47 -8.41 -10.01 -5.08
CA LEU A 47 -9.12 -9.74 -3.82
C LEU A 47 -10.53 -9.15 -4.02
N ARG A 48 -11.05 -9.06 -5.24
CA ARG A 48 -12.44 -8.61 -5.51
C ARG A 48 -13.50 -9.53 -4.87
N LYS A 49 -13.15 -10.78 -4.56
CA LYS A 49 -14.06 -11.75 -3.92
C LYS A 49 -14.49 -11.32 -2.52
N PHE A 50 -13.70 -10.49 -1.85
CA PHE A 50 -13.97 -10.05 -0.49
C PHE A 50 -14.87 -8.81 -0.45
N PRO A 51 -15.90 -8.79 0.40
CA PRO A 51 -16.81 -7.66 0.52
C PRO A 51 -16.09 -6.45 1.15
N GLY A 52 -16.44 -5.24 0.72
CA GLY A 52 -15.90 -4.02 1.31
C GLY A 52 -16.35 -2.73 0.60
N PRO A 53 -16.09 -1.55 1.20
CA PRO A 53 -16.41 -0.27 0.60
C PRO A 53 -15.65 -0.10 -0.73
N LYS A 54 -16.38 0.12 -1.84
CA LYS A 54 -15.77 0.27 -3.17
C LYS A 54 -14.69 1.36 -3.24
N LEU A 55 -14.85 2.44 -2.47
CA LEU A 55 -13.87 3.53 -2.37
C LEU A 55 -12.56 3.08 -1.69
N ALA A 56 -12.65 2.23 -0.68
CA ALA A 56 -11.50 1.65 0.01
C ALA A 56 -10.82 0.54 -0.83
N ALA A 57 -11.61 -0.18 -1.64
CA ALA A 57 -11.08 -1.14 -2.61
C ALA A 57 -10.34 -0.46 -3.78
N ALA A 58 -10.74 0.75 -4.14
CA ALA A 58 -10.15 1.53 -5.23
C ALA A 58 -8.84 2.20 -4.83
N THR A 59 -8.82 2.83 -3.64
CA THR A 59 -7.65 3.54 -3.12
C THR A 59 -7.57 3.39 -1.61
N GLY A 60 -6.34 3.41 -1.06
CA GLY A 60 -6.12 3.51 0.38
C GLY A 60 -6.48 4.89 0.97
N LEU A 61 -7.04 5.81 0.17
CA LEU A 61 -7.30 7.18 0.58
C LEU A 61 -8.33 7.27 1.72
N VAL A 62 -9.34 6.40 1.71
CA VAL A 62 -10.35 6.34 2.80
C VAL A 62 -9.69 5.99 4.13
N PHE A 63 -8.79 5.01 4.11
CA PHE A 63 -8.02 4.62 5.29
C PHE A 63 -7.16 5.78 5.78
N PHE A 64 -6.38 6.44 4.90
CA PHE A 64 -5.56 7.60 5.29
C PHE A 64 -6.40 8.76 5.83
N TYR A 65 -7.55 9.06 5.23
CA TYR A 65 -8.45 10.10 5.71
C TYR A 65 -8.96 9.77 7.13
N LYS A 66 -9.35 8.52 7.38
CA LYS A 66 -9.83 8.07 8.69
C LYS A 66 -8.70 7.97 9.72
N LEU A 67 -7.50 7.62 9.30
CA LEU A 67 -6.29 7.61 10.13
C LEU A 67 -5.93 9.01 10.61
N ILE A 68 -5.87 10.00 9.70
CA ILE A 68 -5.58 11.40 10.06
C ILE A 68 -6.64 11.95 11.03
N ARG A 69 -7.89 11.52 10.88
CA ARG A 69 -9.00 11.91 11.74
C ARG A 69 -9.06 11.15 13.07
N GLY A 70 -8.28 10.08 13.23
CA GLY A 70 -8.30 9.21 14.40
C GLY A 70 -9.57 8.34 14.52
N GLU A 71 -10.33 8.18 13.44
CA GLU A 71 -11.60 7.44 13.40
C GLU A 71 -11.46 6.04 12.76
N GLU A 72 -10.23 5.60 12.50
CA GLU A 72 -9.92 4.30 11.87
C GLU A 72 -10.63 3.15 12.60
N VAL A 73 -10.37 2.96 13.89
CA VAL A 73 -10.89 1.82 14.67
C VAL A 73 -12.43 1.75 14.66
N THR A 74 -13.08 2.91 14.81
CA THR A 74 -14.55 3.01 14.75
C THR A 74 -15.05 2.63 13.37
N TRP A 75 -14.42 3.15 12.32
CA TRP A 75 -14.77 2.85 10.94
C TRP A 75 -14.59 1.37 10.60
N GLU A 76 -13.50 0.74 11.06
CA GLU A 76 -13.28 -0.70 10.88
C GLU A 76 -14.38 -1.51 11.55
N THR A 77 -14.71 -1.16 12.81
CA THR A 77 -15.78 -1.82 13.57
C THR A 77 -17.14 -1.71 12.88
N GLU A 78 -17.50 -0.52 12.39
CA GLU A 78 -18.73 -0.29 11.63
C GLU A 78 -18.75 -1.07 10.31
N THR A 79 -17.60 -1.13 9.64
CA THR A 79 -17.48 -1.83 8.36
C THR A 79 -17.60 -3.34 8.56
N HIS A 80 -17.01 -3.90 9.62
CA HIS A 80 -17.20 -5.29 10.00
C HIS A 80 -18.65 -5.60 10.40
N LYS A 81 -19.34 -4.70 11.10
CA LYS A 81 -20.77 -4.85 11.38
C LYS A 81 -21.63 -4.89 10.11
N LYS A 82 -21.24 -4.16 9.07
CA LYS A 82 -22.01 -4.05 7.81
C LYS A 82 -21.74 -5.17 6.81
N TYR A 83 -20.47 -5.56 6.63
CA TYR A 83 -20.05 -6.50 5.59
C TYR A 83 -19.71 -7.89 6.12
N GLY A 84 -19.52 -8.03 7.44
CA GLY A 84 -19.24 -9.29 8.11
C GLY A 84 -17.80 -9.41 8.63
N GLU A 85 -17.38 -10.65 8.86
CA GLU A 85 -16.15 -10.97 9.58
C GLU A 85 -14.87 -10.67 8.78
N ILE A 86 -14.96 -10.64 7.44
CA ILE A 86 -13.84 -10.43 6.52
C ILE A 86 -14.15 -9.24 5.63
N VAL A 87 -13.32 -8.20 5.70
CA VAL A 87 -13.59 -6.93 5.02
C VAL A 87 -12.34 -6.36 4.38
N ARG A 88 -12.47 -5.94 3.11
CA ARG A 88 -11.40 -5.23 2.39
C ARG A 88 -11.38 -3.75 2.78
N LEU A 89 -10.33 -3.33 3.50
CA LEU A 89 -10.11 -1.94 3.96
C LEU A 89 -9.16 -1.14 3.05
N GLY A 90 -8.46 -1.82 2.14
CA GLY A 90 -7.56 -1.18 1.18
C GLY A 90 -7.37 -2.02 -0.09
N PRO A 91 -6.63 -1.52 -1.09
CA PRO A 91 -6.32 -2.28 -2.29
C PRO A 91 -5.62 -3.61 -1.95
N ASP A 92 -4.64 -3.56 -1.02
CA ASP A 92 -3.85 -4.71 -0.59
C ASP A 92 -4.03 -5.04 0.90
N ARG A 93 -5.13 -4.56 1.51
CA ARG A 93 -5.39 -4.74 2.95
C ARG A 93 -6.74 -5.39 3.20
N LEU A 94 -6.70 -6.47 3.98
CA LEU A 94 -7.86 -7.25 4.38
C LEU A 94 -7.85 -7.37 5.90
N SER A 95 -8.96 -6.98 6.52
CA SER A 95 -9.16 -7.10 7.96
C SER A 95 -10.01 -8.33 8.27
N TYR A 96 -9.64 -9.00 9.35
CA TYR A 96 -10.27 -10.23 9.83
C TYR A 96 -10.63 -10.08 11.31
N VAL A 97 -11.85 -10.44 11.67
CA VAL A 97 -12.30 -10.46 13.07
C VAL A 97 -12.40 -11.89 13.63
N THR A 98 -12.32 -12.90 12.76
CA THR A 98 -12.45 -14.30 13.17
C THR A 98 -11.25 -14.79 13.99
N PRO A 99 -11.46 -15.61 15.04
CA PRO A 99 -10.36 -16.22 15.80
C PRO A 99 -9.55 -17.22 14.97
N GLN A 100 -10.15 -17.81 13.92
CA GLN A 100 -9.44 -18.73 13.02
C GLN A 100 -8.35 -18.02 12.22
N ALA A 101 -8.59 -16.77 11.79
CA ALA A 101 -7.58 -15.99 11.07
C ALA A 101 -6.29 -15.80 11.87
N TRP A 102 -6.36 -15.74 13.20
CA TRP A 102 -5.15 -15.68 14.03
C TRP A 102 -4.28 -16.94 13.87
N LYS A 103 -4.91 -18.12 13.84
CA LYS A 103 -4.21 -19.38 13.61
C LYS A 103 -3.67 -19.47 12.18
N ASP A 104 -4.44 -18.99 11.20
CA ASP A 104 -4.04 -19.06 9.79
C ASP A 104 -2.94 -18.04 9.43
N ILE A 105 -2.85 -16.91 10.13
CA ILE A 105 -1.87 -15.85 9.86
C ILE A 105 -0.61 -16.02 10.73
N SER A 106 -0.81 -16.31 12.02
CA SER A 106 0.26 -16.32 13.03
C SER A 106 0.58 -17.73 13.55
N GLY A 107 -0.10 -18.77 13.07
CA GLY A 107 0.14 -20.14 13.50
C GLY A 107 1.42 -20.73 12.93
N PRO A 108 1.96 -21.79 13.57
CA PRO A 108 3.13 -22.50 13.06
C PRO A 108 2.82 -23.15 11.70
N GLY A 109 3.66 -22.88 10.69
CA GLY A 109 3.68 -23.65 9.44
C GLY A 109 2.42 -23.56 8.55
N VAL A 110 1.76 -22.40 8.48
CA VAL A 110 0.66 -22.22 7.52
C VAL A 110 1.23 -22.07 6.09
N GLY A 111 1.25 -23.19 5.35
CA GLY A 111 1.78 -23.28 3.98
C GLY A 111 3.30 -23.51 3.92
N LYS A 112 3.96 -23.10 2.83
CA LYS A 112 5.44 -23.18 2.68
C LYS A 112 6.20 -22.05 3.39
N ARG A 113 5.54 -21.24 4.21
CA ARG A 113 6.15 -20.07 4.86
C ARG A 113 6.84 -20.51 6.15
N LEU A 114 8.03 -19.94 6.39
CA LEU A 114 8.65 -20.01 7.71
C LEU A 114 7.68 -19.48 8.76
N GLU A 115 7.71 -20.10 9.93
CA GLU A 115 7.02 -19.62 11.12
C GLU A 115 7.28 -18.12 11.30
N ASN A 116 6.29 -17.38 11.80
CA ASN A 116 6.49 -16.01 12.25
C ASN A 116 7.35 -16.01 13.52
N THR A 117 8.61 -16.43 13.38
CA THR A 117 9.59 -16.42 14.46
C THR A 117 9.78 -14.99 14.91
N LYS A 118 9.63 -14.78 16.22
CA LYS A 118 9.98 -13.50 16.83
C LYS A 118 11.44 -13.19 16.53
N ASP A 119 11.71 -11.97 16.09
CA ASP A 119 13.07 -11.53 15.81
C ASP A 119 13.90 -11.59 17.12
N PRO A 120 14.98 -12.39 17.16
CA PRO A 120 15.84 -12.52 18.34
C PRO A 120 16.43 -11.21 18.82
N SER A 121 16.53 -10.19 17.95
CA SER A 121 17.07 -8.87 18.32
C SER A 121 16.06 -8.01 19.10
N THR A 122 14.76 -8.30 18.96
CA THR A 122 13.69 -7.57 19.64
C THR A 122 13.41 -8.08 21.04
N LEU A 123 13.67 -9.37 21.29
CA LEU A 123 13.67 -9.91 22.63
C LEU A 123 15.06 -9.72 23.24
N GLY A 124 15.09 -9.18 24.46
CA GLY A 124 16.28 -9.28 25.29
C GLY A 124 16.71 -10.74 25.44
N PRO A 125 17.93 -10.98 25.97
CA PRO A 125 18.36 -12.32 26.31
C PRO A 125 17.32 -13.01 27.19
N ASP A 126 17.14 -14.31 27.01
CA ASP A 126 16.26 -15.10 27.86
C ASP A 126 16.75 -15.09 29.32
N ILE A 127 15.97 -15.70 30.23
CA ILE A 127 16.35 -15.86 31.64
C ILE A 127 17.69 -16.60 31.83
N HIS A 128 18.21 -17.23 30.78
CA HIS A 128 19.49 -17.94 30.76
C HIS A 128 20.62 -17.12 30.15
N GLY A 129 20.37 -15.87 29.76
CA GLY A 129 21.38 -14.98 29.19
C GLY A 129 21.74 -15.28 27.74
N VAL A 130 20.99 -16.16 27.07
CA VAL A 130 21.24 -16.58 25.69
C VAL A 130 20.40 -15.73 24.74
N ALA A 131 21.00 -15.24 23.65
CA ALA A 131 20.26 -14.61 22.57
C ALA A 131 19.22 -15.61 22.04
N THR A 132 17.96 -15.23 22.05
CA THR A 132 16.81 -16.10 21.74
C THR A 132 16.84 -16.53 20.27
N LYS A 133 17.73 -17.44 19.89
CA LYS A 133 17.64 -18.16 18.62
C LYS A 133 16.30 -18.87 18.64
N GLY A 134 15.37 -18.44 17.79
CA GLY A 134 13.99 -18.91 17.72
C GLY A 134 13.88 -20.39 18.03
N LEU A 135 13.59 -20.70 19.29
CA LEU A 135 13.73 -22.03 19.86
C LEU A 135 12.46 -22.82 19.51
N CYS A 136 12.36 -23.17 18.23
CA CYS A 136 11.39 -24.10 17.67
C CYS A 136 12.08 -25.19 16.84
N THR A 137 13.32 -25.54 17.19
CA THR A 137 13.93 -26.81 16.75
C THR A 137 13.77 -27.86 17.85
N GLY A 138 12.73 -28.70 17.74
CA GLY A 138 12.68 -29.99 18.41
C GLY A 138 11.33 -30.33 19.06
N VAL A 139 10.41 -30.92 18.28
CA VAL A 139 10.06 -32.36 18.32
C VAL A 139 9.79 -32.83 16.91
#